data_AF-A0A6V7JV38-F1
#
_entry.id   AF-A0A6V7JV38-F1
#
_cell.length_a   1.000
_cell.length_b   1.000
_cell.length_c   1.000
_cell.angle_alpha   90.00
_cell.angle_beta   90.00
_cell.angle_gamma   90.00
#
_symmetry.space_group_name_H-M   'P 1'
#
loop_
_entity.id
_entity.type
_entity.pdbx_description
1 polymer ?
#
loop_
_entity_poly.entity_id
_entity_poly.type
_entity_poly.pdbx_seq_one_letter_code
_entity_poly.pdbx_strand_id
1 'polypeptide(L)'
;YLIQVSLFATYFGTCSVYAVIVAANFREIIEYYMNPSKSLLSSNSTLINSTLSPNSSILSNSTIVSQAISSNLTLDESRVIIDERMTIACLLLPLILLSWIPDLKYLAPVSMIANVFMGAGLGITFYYLIAGLPSVETIPPSFKPIGEFPKFFSITIFAMEAIGVVMPLENQMKTPQNFVGVCGVLSKGMSGVTFIYILLGFLGYLVFPNSTQDIITQDLPIEEV
;
A
#
# COMPACT_ATOMS: atom_id res chain seq x y z
N TYR A 1 5.97 34.64 -3.78
CA TYR A 1 4.68 34.12 -4.27
C TYR A 1 4.82 32.77 -4.98
N LEU A 2 5.61 32.63 -6.04
CA LEU A 2 5.71 31.37 -6.79
C LEU A 2 6.15 30.15 -5.94
N ILE A 3 7.13 30.34 -5.06
CA ILE A 3 7.60 29.29 -4.13
C ILE A 3 6.50 28.89 -3.14
N GLN A 4 5.71 29.84 -2.65
CA GLN A 4 4.63 29.58 -1.69
C GLN A 4 3.46 28.83 -2.35
N VAL A 5 3.14 29.18 -3.60
CA VAL A 5 2.12 28.45 -4.38
C VAL A 5 2.58 27.03 -4.69
N SER A 6 3.86 26.85 -5.05
CA SER A 6 4.45 25.53 -5.28
C SER A 6 4.47 24.67 -4.02
N LEU A 7 4.87 25.24 -2.87
CA LEU A 7 4.81 24.54 -1.59
C LEU A 7 3.38 24.15 -1.24
N PHE A 8 2.43 25.08 -1.35
CA PHE A 8 1.01 24.79 -1.09
C PHE A 8 0.50 23.63 -1.96
N ALA A 9 0.78 23.66 -3.26
CA ALA A 9 0.39 22.58 -4.18
C ALA A 9 1.02 21.24 -3.78
N THR A 10 2.29 21.25 -3.38
CA THR A 10 3.02 20.04 -2.98
C THR A 10 2.47 19.45 -1.67
N TYR A 11 2.20 20.30 -0.66
CA TYR A 11 1.59 19.86 0.59
C TYR A 11 0.17 19.33 0.41
N PHE A 12 -0.63 20.01 -0.41
CA PHE A 12 -1.98 19.55 -0.71
C PHE A 12 -1.97 18.20 -1.45
N GLY A 13 -1.08 18.05 -2.43
CA GLY A 13 -0.90 16.81 -3.18
C GLY A 13 -0.44 15.65 -2.30
N THR A 14 0.62 15.85 -1.51
CA THR A 14 1.13 14.83 -0.58
C THR A 14 0.08 14.39 0.42
N CYS A 15 -0.60 15.32 1.08
CA CYS A 15 -1.67 15.00 2.03
C CYS A 15 -2.79 14.16 1.38
N SER A 16 -3.21 14.54 0.16
CA SER A 16 -4.25 13.82 -0.59
C SER A 16 -3.83 12.38 -0.92
N VAL A 17 -2.62 12.20 -1.43
CA VAL A 17 -2.10 10.86 -1.79
C VAL A 17 -1.93 9.99 -0.55
N TYR A 18 -1.40 10.53 0.56
CA TYR A 18 -1.30 9.80 1.81
C TYR A 18 -2.67 9.35 2.34
N ALA A 19 -3.68 10.22 2.28
CA ALA A 19 -5.04 9.87 2.69
C ALA A 19 -5.61 8.70 1.87
N VAL A 20 -5.39 8.70 0.55
CA VAL A 20 -5.84 7.62 -0.35
C VAL A 20 -5.08 6.32 -0.07
N ILE A 21 -3.75 6.36 0.05
CA ILE A 21 -2.93 5.17 0.33
C ILE A 21 -3.34 4.54 1.67
N VAL A 22 -3.48 5.35 2.72
CA VAL A 22 -3.87 4.85 4.04
C VAL A 22 -5.29 4.28 3.97
N ALA A 23 -6.24 4.96 3.31
CA ALA A 23 -7.59 4.45 3.16
C ALA A 23 -7.65 3.12 2.39
N ALA A 24 -6.84 2.95 1.34
CA ALA A 24 -6.73 1.69 0.59
C ALA A 24 -6.26 0.54 1.49
N ASN A 25 -5.22 0.76 2.30
CA ASN A 25 -4.73 -0.24 3.26
C ASN A 25 -5.79 -0.57 4.34
N PHE A 26 -6.48 0.44 4.90
CA PHE A 26 -7.54 0.21 5.88
C PHE A 26 -8.74 -0.52 5.27
N ARG A 27 -9.08 -0.22 4.01
CA ARG A 27 -10.16 -0.90 3.30
C ARG A 27 -9.88 -2.39 3.17
N GLU A 28 -8.66 -2.78 2.82
CA GLU A 28 -8.27 -4.18 2.73
C GLU A 28 -8.50 -4.93 4.06
N ILE A 29 -8.09 -4.31 5.16
CA ILE A 29 -8.31 -4.85 6.51
C ILE A 29 -9.81 -4.95 6.83
N ILE A 30 -10.58 -3.90 6.55
CA ILE A 30 -12.03 -3.88 6.80
C ILE A 30 -12.74 -4.95 5.97
N GLU A 31 -12.37 -5.10 4.70
CA GLU A 31 -12.93 -6.13 3.82
C GLU A 31 -12.62 -7.53 4.31
N TYR A 32 -11.39 -7.77 4.79
CA TYR A 32 -10.99 -9.05 5.38
C TYR A 32 -11.87 -9.43 6.58
N TYR A 33 -12.16 -8.48 7.48
CA TYR A 33 -12.98 -8.75 8.67
C TYR A 33 -14.50 -8.72 8.43
N MET A 34 -14.99 -7.90 7.49
CA MET A 34 -16.43 -7.72 7.25
C MET A 34 -17.01 -8.68 6.22
N ASN A 35 -16.20 -9.30 5.37
CA ASN A 35 -16.67 -10.21 4.33
C ASN A 35 -16.08 -11.63 4.44
N PRO A 36 -16.51 -12.43 5.45
CA PRO A 36 -16.05 -13.82 5.62
C PRO A 36 -16.54 -14.78 4.52
N SER A 37 -17.35 -14.30 3.56
CA SER A 37 -17.88 -15.14 2.46
C SER A 37 -16.88 -15.37 1.31
N LYS A 38 -15.90 -14.47 1.11
CA LYS A 38 -14.87 -14.59 0.04
C LYS A 38 -13.94 -15.79 0.24
N SER A 39 -13.54 -16.10 1.48
CA SER A 39 -12.69 -17.26 1.79
C SER A 39 -13.43 -18.60 1.62
N LEU A 40 -14.74 -18.62 1.93
CA LEU A 40 -15.61 -19.78 1.71
C LEU A 40 -15.91 -20.03 0.22
N LEU A 41 -16.01 -18.98 -0.61
CA LEU A 41 -16.20 -19.10 -2.06
C LEU A 41 -14.93 -19.60 -2.79
N SER A 42 -13.74 -19.18 -2.35
CA SER A 42 -12.46 -19.73 -2.84
C SER A 42 -12.35 -21.24 -2.58
N SER A 43 -12.70 -21.68 -1.36
CA SER A 43 -12.71 -23.09 -0.95
C SER A 43 -13.75 -23.94 -1.69
N ASN A 44 -14.93 -23.39 -1.98
CA ASN A 44 -15.96 -24.11 -2.74
C ASN A 44 -15.67 -24.17 -4.25
N SER A 45 -15.01 -23.15 -4.83
CA SER A 45 -14.65 -23.16 -6.25
C SER A 45 -13.59 -24.22 -6.61
N THR A 46 -12.67 -24.52 -5.68
CA THR A 46 -11.68 -25.61 -5.81
C THR A 46 -12.31 -27.00 -5.60
N LEU A 47 -13.32 -27.13 -4.73
CA LEU A 47 -14.13 -28.34 -4.57
C LEU A 47 -15.01 -28.65 -5.80
N ILE A 48 -15.53 -27.62 -6.48
CA ILE A 48 -16.32 -27.79 -7.71
C ILE A 48 -15.41 -28.23 -8.88
N ASN A 49 -14.23 -27.64 -9.02
CA ASN A 49 -13.31 -28.00 -10.11
C ASN A 49 -12.65 -29.39 -9.94
N SER A 50 -12.65 -29.97 -8.73
CA SER A 50 -12.15 -31.33 -8.49
C SER A 50 -13.23 -32.42 -8.59
N THR A 51 -14.51 -32.05 -8.72
CA THR A 51 -15.64 -33.00 -8.83
C THR A 51 -16.29 -33.07 -10.21
N LEU A 52 -15.90 -32.22 -11.15
CA LEU A 52 -16.39 -32.21 -12.54
C LEU A 52 -15.63 -33.21 -13.45
N SER A 53 -15.97 -34.48 -13.30
CA SER A 53 -15.91 -35.47 -14.40
C SER A 53 -17.18 -35.32 -15.27
N PRO A 54 -17.09 -35.40 -16.62
CA PRO A 54 -18.18 -34.99 -17.49
C PRO A 54 -19.23 -36.11 -17.63
N ASN A 55 -20.23 -36.14 -16.73
CA ASN A 55 -21.43 -36.97 -16.92
C ASN A 55 -22.68 -36.08 -17.06
N SER A 56 -23.32 -36.18 -18.22
CA SER A 56 -24.24 -35.23 -18.84
C SER A 56 -25.69 -35.23 -18.35
N SER A 57 -26.00 -35.66 -17.11
CA SER A 57 -27.39 -35.76 -16.62
C SER A 57 -27.71 -34.98 -15.32
N ILE A 58 -26.75 -34.25 -14.72
CA ILE A 58 -26.94 -33.44 -13.50
C ILE A 58 -27.00 -31.93 -13.81
N LEU A 59 -27.21 -31.55 -15.08
CA LEU A 59 -27.18 -30.13 -15.49
C LEU A 59 -28.44 -29.33 -15.12
N SER A 60 -29.56 -30.00 -14.82
CA SER A 60 -30.87 -29.35 -14.62
C SER A 60 -31.14 -28.91 -13.17
N ASN A 61 -30.65 -29.67 -12.18
CA ASN A 61 -30.82 -29.31 -10.76
C ASN A 61 -29.72 -28.36 -10.25
N SER A 62 -28.54 -28.41 -10.86
CA SER A 62 -27.40 -27.57 -10.52
C SER A 62 -27.56 -26.12 -10.99
N THR A 63 -28.33 -25.87 -12.05
CA THR A 63 -28.64 -24.52 -12.55
C THR A 63 -29.63 -23.80 -11.64
N ILE A 64 -30.66 -24.50 -11.14
CA ILE A 64 -31.65 -23.91 -10.21
C ILE A 64 -31.02 -23.64 -8.82
N VAL A 65 -30.16 -24.53 -8.33
CA VAL A 65 -29.42 -24.31 -7.08
C VAL A 65 -28.39 -23.18 -7.23
N SER A 66 -27.64 -23.13 -8.34
CA SER A 66 -26.71 -22.03 -8.62
C SER A 66 -27.43 -20.68 -8.73
N GLN A 67 -28.64 -20.67 -9.29
CA GLN A 67 -29.43 -19.44 -9.46
C GLN A 67 -30.15 -19.01 -8.18
N ALA A 68 -30.58 -19.95 -7.32
CA ALA A 68 -31.11 -19.67 -5.99
C ALA A 68 -30.02 -19.21 -5.00
N ILE A 69 -28.79 -19.73 -5.15
CA ILE A 69 -27.60 -19.22 -4.45
C ILE A 69 -27.28 -17.81 -4.96
N SER A 70 -27.32 -17.58 -6.28
CA SER A 70 -27.10 -16.24 -6.86
C SER A 70 -28.13 -15.21 -6.38
N SER A 71 -29.40 -15.60 -6.18
CA SER A 71 -30.45 -14.69 -5.70
C SER A 71 -30.43 -14.43 -4.19
N ASN A 72 -29.87 -15.34 -3.37
CA ASN A 72 -29.62 -15.06 -1.95
C ASN A 72 -28.28 -14.34 -1.73
N LEU A 73 -27.31 -14.54 -2.62
CA LEU A 73 -26.01 -13.86 -2.62
C LEU A 73 -26.12 -12.37 -2.98
N THR A 74 -27.09 -11.98 -3.82
CA THR A 74 -27.34 -10.55 -4.14
C THR A 74 -27.91 -9.75 -2.97
N LEU A 75 -28.58 -10.40 -2.00
CA LEU A 75 -29.08 -9.73 -0.80
C LEU A 75 -28.01 -9.60 0.31
N ASP A 76 -26.96 -10.41 0.25
CA ASP A 76 -25.82 -10.34 1.18
C ASP A 76 -24.67 -9.47 0.61
N GLU A 77 -24.41 -9.49 -0.70
CA GLU A 77 -23.48 -8.55 -1.36
C GLU A 77 -23.92 -7.09 -1.26
N SER A 78 -25.19 -6.83 -0.99
CA SER A 78 -25.72 -5.47 -0.85
C SER A 78 -25.46 -4.83 0.52
N ARG A 79 -24.80 -5.48 1.49
CA ARG A 79 -24.74 -4.98 2.87
C ARG A 79 -23.39 -4.55 3.46
N VAL A 80 -22.26 -4.61 2.76
CA VAL A 80 -21.04 -3.87 3.18
C VAL A 80 -20.18 -3.50 1.96
N ILE A 81 -20.74 -2.76 0.98
CA ILE A 81 -19.89 -1.98 0.08
C ILE A 81 -19.56 -0.70 0.85
N ILE A 82 -18.51 -0.72 1.67
CA ILE A 82 -17.97 0.55 2.16
C ILE A 82 -17.45 1.27 0.93
N ASP A 83 -18.20 2.27 0.48
CA ASP A 83 -17.79 3.12 -0.63
C ASP A 83 -16.39 3.65 -0.32
N GLU A 84 -15.44 3.47 -1.23
CA GLU A 84 -14.03 3.84 -1.06
C GLU A 84 -13.90 5.30 -0.59
N ARG A 85 -14.81 6.14 -1.09
CA ARG A 85 -14.92 7.56 -0.76
C ARG A 85 -15.29 7.80 0.70
N MET A 86 -16.12 6.94 1.30
CA MET A 86 -16.52 7.03 2.70
C MET A 86 -15.37 6.63 3.63
N THR A 87 -14.58 5.61 3.28
CA THR A 87 -13.36 5.25 4.05
C THR A 87 -12.35 6.39 4.03
N ILE A 88 -12.10 6.96 2.84
CA ILE A 88 -11.21 8.12 2.69
C ILE A 88 -11.71 9.30 3.53
N ALA A 89 -13.01 9.63 3.45
CA ALA A 89 -13.59 10.74 4.20
C ALA A 89 -13.53 10.53 5.73
N CYS A 90 -13.80 9.32 6.20
CA CYS A 90 -13.72 8.98 7.62
C CYS A 90 -12.29 9.06 8.16
N LEU A 91 -11.31 8.64 7.35
CA LEU A 91 -9.88 8.65 7.72
C LEU A 91 -9.24 10.05 7.57
N LEU A 92 -9.81 10.91 6.74
CA LEU A 92 -9.38 12.30 6.60
C LEU A 92 -9.66 13.12 7.87
N LEU A 93 -10.73 12.81 8.61
CA LEU A 93 -11.09 13.48 9.86
C LEU A 93 -10.01 13.38 10.96
N PRO A 94 -9.47 12.19 11.32
CA PRO A 94 -8.36 12.09 12.26
C PRO A 94 -7.06 12.68 11.70
N LEU A 95 -6.84 12.66 10.37
CA LEU A 95 -5.67 13.29 9.75
C LEU A 95 -5.66 14.82 9.97
N ILE A 96 -6.82 15.46 9.85
CA ILE A 96 -6.98 16.90 10.13
C ILE A 96 -6.72 17.20 11.61
N LEU A 97 -7.27 16.38 12.52
CA LEU A 97 -7.06 16.53 13.96
C LEU A 97 -5.56 16.43 14.32
N LEU A 98 -4.84 15.50 13.69
CA LEU A 98 -3.40 15.33 13.91
C LEU A 98 -2.60 16.51 13.35
N SER A 99 -3.04 17.10 12.24
CA SER A 99 -2.41 18.28 11.63
C SER A 99 -2.55 19.56 12.46
N TRP A 100 -3.45 19.59 13.45
CA TRP A 100 -3.61 20.74 14.35
C TRP A 100 -2.62 20.72 15.53
N ILE A 101 -1.66 19.79 15.58
CA ILE A 101 -0.62 19.78 16.60
C ILE A 101 0.57 20.62 16.09
N PRO A 102 0.80 21.85 16.61
CA PRO A 102 1.81 22.76 16.06
C PRO A 102 3.24 22.43 16.51
N ASP A 103 3.40 21.61 17.55
CA ASP A 103 4.67 21.40 18.23
C ASP A 103 5.31 20.05 17.87
N LEU A 104 6.37 20.07 17.06
CA LEU A 104 7.16 18.88 16.67
C LEU A 104 7.65 18.06 17.89
N LYS A 105 7.85 18.71 19.04
CA LYS A 105 8.37 18.05 20.25
C LYS A 105 7.41 17.01 20.83
N TYR A 106 6.10 17.25 20.77
CA TYR A 106 5.10 16.27 21.23
C TYR A 106 4.89 15.15 20.20
N LEU A 107 5.13 15.44 18.91
CA LEU A 107 5.04 14.46 17.84
C LEU A 107 6.24 13.48 17.84
N ALA A 108 7.42 13.92 18.28
CA ALA A 108 8.65 13.12 18.24
C ALA A 108 8.55 11.73 18.91
N PRO A 109 8.05 11.56 20.16
CA PRO A 109 7.94 10.22 20.77
C PRO A 109 6.92 9.33 20.07
N VAL A 110 5.79 9.88 19.61
CA VAL A 110 4.78 9.14 18.83
C VAL A 110 5.37 8.70 17.49
N SER A 111 6.09 9.59 16.82
CA SER A 111 6.80 9.30 15.56
C SER A 111 7.86 8.22 15.75
N MET A 112 8.57 8.19 16.89
CA MET A 112 9.53 7.14 17.18
C MET A 112 8.87 5.75 17.25
N ILE A 113 7.71 5.64 17.91
CA ILE A 113 6.93 4.40 17.96
C ILE A 113 6.42 4.03 16.55
N ALA A 114 5.90 5.02 15.80
CA ALA A 114 5.45 4.80 14.44
C ALA A 114 6.57 4.31 13.51
N ASN A 115 7.78 4.85 13.65
CA ASN A 115 8.96 4.42 12.88
C ASN A 115 9.40 2.99 13.24
N VAL A 116 9.20 2.53 14.48
CA VAL A 116 9.42 1.12 14.85
C VAL A 116 8.41 0.21 14.15
N PHE A 117 7.12 0.56 14.16
CA PHE A 117 6.12 -0.21 13.42
C PHE A 117 6.34 -0.18 11.91
N MET A 118 6.75 0.96 11.37
CA MET A 118 7.14 1.08 9.96
C MET A 118 8.33 0.16 9.64
N GLY A 119 9.35 0.12 10.50
CA GLY A 119 10.48 -0.81 10.36
C GLY A 119 10.06 -2.27 10.43
N ALA A 120 9.13 -2.62 11.32
CA ALA A 120 8.59 -3.98 11.41
C ALA A 120 7.79 -4.36 10.16
N GLY A 121 6.89 -3.49 9.68
CA GLY A 121 6.12 -3.70 8.45
C GLY A 121 7.03 -3.87 7.23
N LEU A 122 8.02 -2.98 7.09
CA LEU A 122 9.03 -3.09 6.05
C LEU A 122 9.82 -4.40 6.14
N GLY A 123 10.20 -4.83 7.35
CA GLY A 123 10.88 -6.11 7.60
C GLY A 123 10.04 -7.31 7.16
N ILE A 124 8.74 -7.30 7.44
CA ILE A 124 7.80 -8.35 7.00
C ILE A 124 7.70 -8.35 5.47
N THR A 125 7.58 -7.19 4.84
CA THR A 125 7.57 -7.07 3.37
C THR A 125 8.85 -7.64 2.78
N PHE A 126 10.03 -7.30 3.32
CA PHE A 126 11.30 -7.87 2.87
C PHE A 126 11.36 -9.39 3.04
N TYR A 127 10.85 -9.93 4.15
CA TYR A 127 10.81 -11.36 4.39
C TYR A 127 10.05 -12.11 3.30
N TYR A 128 8.82 -11.67 2.98
CA TYR A 128 8.01 -12.29 1.93
C TYR A 128 8.60 -12.08 0.54
N LEU A 129 9.22 -10.93 0.27
CA LEU A 129 9.87 -10.70 -1.02
C LEU A 129 11.08 -11.62 -1.24
N ILE A 130 11.87 -11.89 -0.20
CA ILE A 130 13.01 -12.81 -0.31
C ILE A 130 12.54 -14.27 -0.39
N ALA A 131 11.50 -14.63 0.40
CA ALA A 131 10.94 -15.98 0.39
C ALA A 131 10.23 -16.31 -0.95
N GLY A 132 9.64 -15.32 -1.60
CA GLY A 132 8.92 -15.45 -2.87
C GLY A 132 9.78 -15.37 -4.13
N LEU A 133 11.12 -15.34 -4.01
CA LEU A 133 11.99 -15.21 -5.18
C LEU A 133 11.91 -16.44 -6.11
N PRO A 134 11.53 -16.26 -7.38
CA PRO A 134 11.53 -17.36 -8.36
C PRO A 134 12.98 -17.77 -8.70
N SER A 135 13.15 -19.02 -9.15
CA SER A 135 14.45 -19.49 -9.64
C SER A 135 14.90 -18.65 -10.84
N VAL A 136 16.20 -18.30 -10.88
CA VAL A 136 16.83 -17.33 -11.79
C VAL A 136 16.55 -17.62 -13.27
N GLU A 137 16.27 -18.87 -13.62
CA GLU A 137 16.00 -19.34 -14.98
C GLU A 137 14.62 -18.92 -15.53
N THR A 138 13.69 -18.49 -14.66
CA THR A 138 12.31 -18.14 -15.03
C THR A 138 12.03 -16.63 -15.03
N ILE A 139 13.04 -15.79 -14.75
CA ILE A 139 12.86 -14.33 -14.69
C ILE A 139 12.62 -13.81 -16.12
N PRO A 140 11.42 -13.33 -16.46
CA PRO A 140 11.18 -12.78 -17.78
C PRO A 140 11.96 -11.46 -17.93
N PRO A 141 12.71 -11.24 -19.03
CA PRO A 141 13.39 -9.99 -19.31
C PRO A 141 12.38 -8.93 -19.79
N SER A 142 11.37 -8.63 -18.98
CA SER A 142 10.27 -7.73 -19.36
C SER A 142 10.56 -6.30 -18.92
N PHE A 143 11.47 -5.62 -19.62
CA PHE A 143 11.54 -4.16 -19.49
C PHE A 143 10.19 -3.54 -19.86
N LYS A 144 9.61 -2.79 -18.91
CA LYS A 144 8.42 -2.00 -19.18
C LYS A 144 8.69 -0.99 -20.31
N PRO A 145 7.69 -0.69 -21.16
CA PRO A 145 7.87 0.27 -22.23
C PRO A 145 8.29 1.64 -21.69
N ILE A 146 9.10 2.37 -22.45
CA ILE A 146 9.61 3.71 -22.08
C ILE A 146 8.47 4.69 -21.73
N GLY A 147 7.26 4.46 -22.26
CA GLY A 147 6.06 5.24 -21.91
C GLY A 147 5.65 5.16 -20.43
N GLU A 148 6.06 4.12 -19.69
CA GLU A 148 5.79 3.99 -18.25
C GLU A 148 6.87 4.66 -17.37
N PHE A 149 8.02 5.06 -17.93
CA PHE A 149 9.11 5.68 -17.18
C PHE A 149 8.70 6.99 -16.49
N PRO A 150 7.93 7.90 -17.13
CA PRO A 150 7.42 9.09 -16.45
C PRO A 150 6.60 8.77 -15.19
N LYS A 151 5.86 7.65 -15.19
CA LYS A 151 5.07 7.19 -14.03
C LYS A 151 6.01 6.76 -12.89
N PHE A 152 7.05 5.99 -13.21
CA PHE A 152 8.09 5.60 -12.25
C PHE A 152 8.82 6.81 -11.63
N PHE A 153 9.28 7.75 -12.46
CA PHE A 153 9.97 8.95 -11.97
C PHE A 153 9.05 9.82 -11.10
N SER A 154 7.78 9.92 -11.45
CA SER A 154 6.80 10.69 -10.67
C SER A 154 6.62 10.12 -9.27
N ILE A 155 6.43 8.80 -9.14
CA ILE A 155 6.27 8.13 -7.84
C ILE A 155 7.57 8.21 -7.02
N THR A 156 8.73 8.04 -7.67
CA THR A 156 10.03 8.08 -6.99
C THR A 156 10.35 9.48 -6.46
N ILE A 157 10.15 10.53 -7.26
CA ILE A 157 10.35 11.91 -6.82
C ILE A 157 9.37 12.25 -5.68
N PHE A 158 8.12 11.84 -5.82
CA PHE A 158 7.11 12.01 -4.77
C PHE A 158 7.49 11.33 -3.46
N ALA A 159 8.02 10.11 -3.51
CA ALA A 159 8.45 9.35 -2.33
C ALA A 159 9.70 9.94 -1.63
N MET A 160 10.49 10.74 -2.34
CA MET A 160 11.73 11.36 -1.84
C MET A 160 11.51 12.79 -1.32
N GLU A 161 10.29 13.32 -1.42
CA GLU A 161 9.95 14.68 -1.02
C GLU A 161 10.01 14.84 0.51
N ALA A 162 10.83 15.76 1.01
CA ALA A 162 10.96 16.04 2.45
C ALA A 162 11.11 17.53 2.79
N ILE A 163 11.07 18.45 1.81
CA ILE A 163 11.41 19.86 2.01
C ILE A 163 10.57 20.52 3.11
N GLY A 164 9.32 20.09 3.24
CA GLY A 164 8.38 20.71 4.15
C GLY A 164 8.60 20.44 5.63
N VAL A 165 9.26 19.33 5.96
CA VAL A 165 9.61 18.97 7.33
C VAL A 165 11.04 19.34 7.68
N VAL A 166 11.90 19.52 6.67
CA VAL A 166 13.32 19.86 6.84
C VAL A 166 13.51 21.20 7.57
N MET A 167 12.80 22.25 7.17
CA MET A 167 12.97 23.59 7.77
C MET A 167 12.49 23.69 9.23
N PRO A 168 11.28 23.21 9.61
CA PRO A 168 10.87 23.18 11.01
C PRO A 168 11.79 22.30 11.87
N LEU A 169 12.28 21.19 11.31
CA LEU A 169 13.20 20.29 12.00
C LEU A 169 14.56 20.96 12.23
N GLU A 170 15.12 21.61 11.22
CA GLU A 170 16.37 22.38 11.33
C GLU A 170 16.27 23.46 12.42
N ASN A 171 15.15 24.19 12.45
CA ASN A 171 14.91 25.25 13.44
C ASN A 171 14.80 24.73 14.89
N GLN A 172 14.47 23.45 15.08
CA GLN A 172 14.36 22.81 16.40
C GLN A 172 15.64 22.05 16.81
N MET A 173 16.65 21.99 15.94
CA MET A 173 17.92 21.32 16.24
C MET A 173 18.89 22.23 17.00
N LYS A 174 19.67 21.63 17.92
CA LYS A 174 20.74 22.34 18.66
C LYS A 174 21.86 22.86 17.76
N THR A 175 22.11 22.19 16.62
CA THR A 175 23.18 22.54 15.66
C THR A 175 22.66 22.47 14.22
N PRO A 176 22.00 23.52 13.71
CA PRO A 176 21.36 23.50 12.40
C PRO A 176 22.36 23.36 11.23
N GLN A 177 23.55 23.97 11.30
CA GLN A 177 24.59 23.81 10.26
C GLN A 177 25.02 22.35 10.02
N ASN A 178 24.97 21.49 11.04
CA ASN A 178 25.31 20.06 10.93
C ASN A 178 24.16 19.22 10.36
N PHE A 179 22.96 19.79 10.21
CA PHE A 179 21.81 19.10 9.64
C PHE A 179 21.88 19.04 8.11
N VAL A 180 22.18 20.17 7.47
CA VAL A 180 22.17 20.36 6.00
C VAL A 180 23.57 20.26 5.36
N GLY A 181 24.65 20.14 6.15
CA GLY A 181 26.01 20.00 5.62
C GLY A 181 26.21 18.80 4.66
N VAL A 182 27.33 18.76 3.94
CA VAL A 182 27.66 17.72 2.93
C VAL A 182 27.62 16.30 3.50
N CYS A 183 28.00 16.12 4.77
CA CYS A 183 27.82 14.87 5.52
C CYS A 183 26.86 15.09 6.71
N GLY A 184 25.85 15.93 6.50
CA GLY A 184 24.84 16.24 7.49
C GLY A 184 23.92 15.05 7.74
N VAL A 185 23.22 15.10 8.88
CA VAL A 185 22.29 14.04 9.30
C VAL A 185 21.23 13.77 8.22
N LEU A 186 20.78 14.81 7.52
CA LEU A 186 19.79 14.69 6.45
C LEU A 186 20.30 13.85 5.27
N SER A 187 21.52 14.13 4.78
CA SER A 187 22.11 13.39 3.66
C SER A 187 22.35 11.92 4.00
N LYS A 188 22.85 11.65 5.23
CA LYS A 188 23.04 10.28 5.72
C LYS A 188 21.71 9.52 5.85
N GLY A 189 20.67 10.19 6.35
CA GLY A 189 19.33 9.62 6.44
C GLY A 189 18.76 9.29 5.06
N MET A 190 18.82 10.24 4.13
CA MET A 190 18.31 10.03 2.78
C MET A 190 19.06 8.96 1.99
N SER A 191 20.37 8.82 2.19
CA SER A 191 21.13 7.72 1.60
C SER A 191 20.62 6.34 2.03
N GLY A 192 20.28 6.17 3.30
CA GLY A 192 19.71 4.92 3.81
C GLY A 192 18.33 4.60 3.23
N VAL A 193 17.43 5.60 3.20
CA VAL A 193 16.09 5.45 2.62
C VAL A 193 16.17 5.11 1.13
N THR A 194 17.05 5.81 0.38
CA THR A 194 17.28 5.54 -1.05
C THR A 194 17.71 4.11 -1.28
N PHE A 195 18.66 3.61 -0.48
CA PHE A 195 19.16 2.24 -0.61
C PHE A 195 18.04 1.20 -0.38
N ILE A 196 17.22 1.40 0.65
CA ILE A 196 16.07 0.54 0.94
C ILE A 196 15.06 0.57 -0.21
N TYR A 197 14.73 1.74 -0.76
CA TYR A 197 13.80 1.86 -1.89
C TYR A 197 14.31 1.16 -3.15
N ILE A 198 15.61 1.24 -3.44
CA ILE A 198 16.22 0.52 -4.57
C ILE A 198 16.09 -0.99 -4.36
N LEU A 199 16.42 -1.50 -3.17
CA LEU A 199 16.31 -2.93 -2.87
C LEU A 199 14.86 -3.42 -2.94
N LEU A 200 13.94 -2.68 -2.32
CA LEU A 200 12.53 -3.03 -2.29
C LEU A 200 11.91 -3.00 -3.70
N GLY A 201 12.22 -1.97 -4.48
CA GLY A 201 11.77 -1.86 -5.87
C GLY A 201 12.32 -2.98 -6.76
N PHE A 202 13.60 -3.34 -6.58
CA PHE A 202 14.22 -4.44 -7.31
C PHE A 202 13.62 -5.80 -6.95
N LEU A 203 13.52 -6.12 -5.66
CA LEU A 203 12.95 -7.39 -5.19
C LEU A 203 11.45 -7.49 -5.52
N GLY A 204 10.69 -6.42 -5.32
CA GLY A 204 9.27 -6.37 -5.68
C GLY A 204 9.02 -6.65 -7.16
N TYR A 205 9.85 -6.08 -8.03
CA TYR A 205 9.79 -6.36 -9.48
C TYR A 205 10.09 -7.83 -9.82
N LEU A 206 11.03 -8.47 -9.11
CA LEU A 206 11.36 -9.88 -9.34
C LEU A 206 10.24 -10.84 -8.91
N VAL A 207 9.55 -10.54 -7.81
CA VAL A 207 8.48 -11.40 -7.27
C VAL A 207 7.18 -11.22 -8.06
N PHE A 208 6.84 -9.99 -8.48
CA PHE A 208 5.57 -9.67 -9.14
C PHE A 208 5.78 -9.06 -10.55
N PRO A 209 6.16 -9.85 -11.57
CA PRO A 209 6.52 -9.31 -12.89
C PRO A 209 5.33 -8.87 -13.77
N ASN A 210 4.16 -9.50 -13.63
CA ASN A 210 3.08 -9.39 -14.63
C ASN A 210 1.83 -8.62 -14.16
N SER A 211 1.63 -8.42 -12.86
CA SER A 211 0.55 -7.61 -12.28
C SER A 211 0.89 -7.29 -10.83
N THR A 212 1.19 -6.03 -10.56
CA THR A 212 1.42 -5.47 -9.22
C THR A 212 0.30 -4.49 -8.96
N GLN A 213 -0.29 -4.53 -7.76
CA GLN A 213 -1.22 -3.49 -7.32
C GLN A 213 -0.48 -2.15 -7.14
N ASP A 214 -1.23 -1.08 -6.90
CA ASP A 214 -0.63 0.25 -6.67
C ASP A 214 0.22 0.29 -5.38
N ILE A 215 -0.01 -0.65 -4.46
CA ILE A 215 0.71 -0.76 -3.19
C ILE A 215 1.19 -2.20 -3.02
N ILE A 216 2.49 -2.38 -2.82
CA ILE A 216 3.11 -3.70 -2.71
C ILE A 216 2.54 -4.56 -1.59
N THR A 217 2.07 -3.94 -0.49
CA THR A 217 1.51 -4.67 0.65
C THR A 217 0.25 -5.43 0.32
N GLN A 218 -0.48 -4.98 -0.71
CA GLN A 218 -1.70 -5.62 -1.19
C GLN A 218 -1.41 -6.84 -2.08
N ASP A 219 -0.18 -6.97 -2.59
CA ASP A 219 0.26 -8.13 -3.36
C ASP A 219 0.78 -9.27 -2.45
N LEU A 220 0.93 -9.04 -1.14
CA LEU A 220 1.37 -10.09 -0.22
C LEU A 220 0.27 -11.13 0.03
N PRO A 221 0.63 -12.42 0.20
CA PRO A 221 -0.34 -13.46 0.52
C PRO A 221 -0.96 -13.23 1.91
N ILE A 222 -2.29 -13.17 1.95
CA ILE A 222 -3.13 -12.89 3.13
C ILE A 222 -3.51 -14.15 3.94
N GLU A 223 -3.06 -15.35 3.56
CA GLU A 223 -3.56 -16.64 4.07
C GLU A 223 -2.50 -17.54 4.77
N GLU A 224 -1.55 -16.99 5.53
CA GLU A 224 -0.64 -17.80 6.36
C GLU A 224 -0.52 -17.35 7.82
N VAL A 225 -1.66 -17.13 8.48
CA VAL A 225 -1.73 -17.08 9.95
C VAL A 225 -2.94 -17.84 10.48
#